data_AF-A0A915B5Z8-F1
#
_entry.id   AF-A0A915B5Z8-F1
#
_cell.length_a   1.000
_cell.length_b   1.000
_cell.length_c   1.000
_cell.angle_alpha   90.00
_cell.angle_beta   90.00
_cell.angle_gamma   90.00
#
_symmetry.space_group_name_H-M   'P 1'
#
loop_
_entity.id
_entity.type
_entity.pdbx_description
1 polymer ?
#
loop_
_entity_poly.entity_id
_entity_poly.type
_entity_poly.pdbx_seq_one_letter_code
_entity_poly.pdbx_strand_id
1 'polypeptide(L)'
;KSTFEPYNVEELERCFDRFDHSTLIGFADRVESNIDASECLAKCALCSACLDDEPCNAVVYYRNQEECIMMVATRHENEEYFLRDDFECDYYERRKNCDESGICVDELSLIFVIDGSDSVGNDEFDNAKVNIATIVRAARNIVEDLMVTVVQSGIVPTLEIDSMVFEKMVSFKAELNAIEWRGGRSMLGATLEAVIEFARSKNAWVIVLTDGISSDSLKAFIKKRAEAVSLIMFIRYAHLYY
;
A
#
# COMPACT_ATOMS: atom_id res chain seq x y z
N LYS A 1 27.43 -9.08 -23.36
CA LYS A 1 27.25 -7.68 -22.92
C LYS A 1 25.76 -7.47 -22.78
N SER A 2 25.22 -7.72 -21.59
CA SER A 2 23.82 -7.46 -21.27
C SER A 2 23.71 -5.98 -20.99
N THR A 3 23.01 -5.25 -21.85
CA THR A 3 22.65 -3.85 -21.63
C THR A 3 21.37 -3.84 -20.81
N PHE A 4 21.50 -3.95 -19.48
CA PHE A 4 20.47 -3.48 -18.56
C PHE A 4 20.55 -1.95 -18.54
N GLU A 5 19.41 -1.28 -18.74
CA GLU A 5 19.30 0.15 -18.43
C GLU A 5 19.70 0.35 -16.95
N PRO A 6 20.45 1.41 -16.60
CA PRO A 6 20.77 1.68 -15.21
C PRO A 6 19.46 2.01 -14.48
N TYR A 7 19.04 1.13 -13.59
CA TYR A 7 17.98 1.44 -12.63
C TYR A 7 18.29 2.77 -11.96
N ASN A 8 17.28 3.61 -11.76
CA ASN A 8 17.45 4.87 -11.07
C ASN A 8 17.83 4.58 -9.62
N VAL A 9 19.09 4.81 -9.27
CA VAL A 9 19.66 4.53 -7.94
C VAL A 9 18.85 5.21 -6.84
N GLU A 10 18.35 6.44 -7.08
CA GLU A 10 17.51 7.17 -6.12
C GLU A 10 16.16 6.47 -5.84
N GLU A 11 15.61 5.75 -6.82
CA GLU A 11 14.36 4.99 -6.63
C GLU A 11 14.62 3.71 -5.83
N LEU A 12 15.76 3.06 -6.05
CA LEU A 12 16.16 1.87 -5.29
C LEU A 12 16.50 2.21 -3.84
N GLU A 13 17.05 3.39 -3.55
CA GLU A 13 17.27 3.83 -2.16
C GLU A 13 15.96 3.97 -1.38
N ARG A 14 14.85 4.34 -2.02
CA ARG A 14 13.52 4.41 -1.38
C ARG A 14 12.97 3.04 -0.99
N CYS A 15 13.54 1.96 -1.50
CA CYS A 15 13.18 0.61 -1.11
C CYS A 15 13.73 0.19 0.25
N PHE A 16 14.52 1.04 0.90
CA PHE A 16 15.16 0.72 2.17
C PHE A 16 14.81 1.75 3.23
N ASP A 17 14.42 1.25 4.41
CA ASP A 17 14.42 2.05 5.62
C ASP A 17 15.83 2.16 6.14
N ARG A 18 16.28 3.41 6.27
CA ARG A 18 17.61 3.73 6.78
C ARG A 18 17.56 3.99 8.28
N PHE A 19 18.43 3.30 9.01
CA PHE A 19 18.68 3.49 10.42
C PHE A 19 20.12 3.96 10.60
N ASP A 20 20.27 5.26 10.82
CA ASP A 20 21.58 5.87 11.01
C ASP A 20 22.31 5.29 12.22
N HIS A 21 23.62 5.15 12.09
CA HIS A 21 24.51 4.73 13.17
C HIS A 21 24.03 3.46 13.87
N SER A 22 23.61 2.48 13.09
CA SER A 22 22.99 1.26 13.58
C SER A 22 23.50 0.05 12.83
N THR A 23 23.47 -1.11 13.49
CA THR A 23 23.95 -2.38 12.93
C THR A 23 23.15 -3.55 13.48
N LEU A 24 23.11 -4.65 12.71
CA LEU A 24 22.56 -5.92 13.16
C LEU A 24 23.71 -6.92 13.29
N ILE A 25 24.09 -7.25 14.52
CA ILE A 25 25.27 -8.10 14.77
C ILE A 25 24.92 -9.59 14.74
N GLY A 26 25.89 -10.42 14.36
CA GLY A 26 25.75 -11.87 14.34
C GLY A 26 25.20 -12.44 13.02
N PHE A 27 24.91 -11.58 12.04
CA PHE A 27 24.40 -11.96 10.73
C PHE A 27 25.27 -11.37 9.63
N ALA A 28 25.69 -12.20 8.68
CA ALA A 28 26.47 -11.80 7.50
C ALA A 28 26.43 -12.94 6.46
N ASP A 29 25.50 -12.85 5.50
CA ASP A 29 25.35 -13.89 4.47
C ASP A 29 26.28 -13.63 3.27
N ARG A 30 26.54 -12.36 2.97
CA ARG A 30 27.55 -11.96 1.96
C ARG A 30 28.22 -10.65 2.36
N VAL A 31 29.51 -10.54 2.08
CA VAL A 31 30.29 -9.31 2.23
C VAL A 31 30.81 -8.88 0.87
N GLU A 32 30.58 -7.63 0.51
CA GLU A 32 31.11 -6.97 -0.68
C GLU A 32 31.99 -5.80 -0.24
N SER A 33 33.16 -5.64 -0.86
CA SER A 33 34.15 -4.62 -0.49
C SER A 33 34.51 -3.73 -1.66
N ASN A 34 34.93 -2.50 -1.37
CA ASN A 34 35.24 -1.45 -2.36
C ASN A 34 34.02 -1.08 -3.21
N ILE A 35 32.85 -1.02 -2.58
CA ILE A 35 31.62 -0.53 -3.21
C ILE A 35 31.05 0.58 -2.34
N ASP A 36 30.37 1.54 -2.97
CA ASP A 36 29.68 2.59 -2.22
C ASP A 36 28.30 2.12 -1.70
N ALA A 37 27.66 2.95 -0.87
CA ALA A 37 26.36 2.64 -0.28
C ALA A 37 25.29 2.40 -1.34
N SER A 38 25.32 3.17 -2.43
CA SER A 38 24.34 3.10 -3.50
C SER A 38 24.47 1.79 -4.29
N GLU A 39 25.69 1.35 -4.60
CA GLU A 39 25.95 0.04 -5.21
C GLU A 39 25.57 -1.12 -4.26
N CYS A 40 25.84 -0.98 -2.96
CA CYS A 40 25.43 -1.95 -1.93
C CYS A 40 23.90 -2.15 -1.92
N LEU A 41 23.14 -1.06 -1.87
CA LEU A 41 21.67 -1.10 -1.87
C LEU A 41 21.13 -1.67 -3.18
N ALA A 42 21.69 -1.28 -4.32
CA ALA A 42 21.29 -1.81 -5.62
C ALA A 42 21.53 -3.33 -5.73
N LYS A 43 22.69 -3.82 -5.26
CA LYS A 43 22.99 -5.26 -5.20
C LYS A 43 22.00 -6.02 -4.32
N CYS A 44 21.62 -5.46 -3.18
CA CYS A 44 20.60 -6.06 -2.32
C CYS A 44 19.20 -6.04 -2.94
N ALA A 45 18.78 -4.93 -3.53
CA ALA A 45 17.46 -4.83 -4.17
C ALA A 45 17.26 -5.87 -5.28
N LEU A 46 18.30 -6.10 -6.09
CA LEU A 46 18.30 -7.06 -7.19
C LEU A 46 18.51 -8.52 -6.76
N CYS A 47 18.79 -8.77 -5.47
CA CYS A 47 19.01 -10.09 -4.93
C CYS A 47 17.70 -10.73 -4.46
N SER A 48 17.03 -11.48 -5.34
CA SER A 48 15.80 -12.22 -5.01
C SER A 48 16.03 -13.65 -4.52
N ALA A 49 17.18 -14.26 -4.84
CA ALA A 49 17.56 -15.62 -4.43
C ALA A 49 19.09 -15.80 -4.43
N CYS A 50 19.84 -14.76 -4.01
CA CYS A 50 21.30 -14.76 -4.14
C CYS A 50 22.04 -15.08 -2.83
N LEU A 51 21.34 -15.15 -1.69
CA LEU A 51 21.91 -15.49 -0.39
C LEU A 51 21.44 -16.91 -0.02
N ASP A 52 22.08 -17.94 -0.58
CA ASP A 52 21.69 -19.35 -0.41
C ASP A 52 20.21 -19.61 -0.74
N ASP A 53 19.80 -19.23 -1.97
CA ASP A 53 18.43 -19.28 -2.50
C ASP A 53 17.42 -18.36 -1.78
N GLU A 54 17.86 -17.52 -0.84
CA GLU A 54 17.05 -16.50 -0.18
C GLU A 54 17.32 -15.08 -0.73
N PRO A 55 16.34 -14.17 -0.61
CA PRO A 55 16.51 -12.77 -1.00
C PRO A 55 17.39 -12.01 0.00
N CYS A 56 17.95 -10.89 -0.46
CA CYS A 56 18.53 -9.90 0.45
C CYS A 56 17.41 -9.04 1.06
N ASN A 57 17.32 -9.08 2.39
CA ASN A 57 16.31 -8.34 3.15
C ASN A 57 16.90 -7.13 3.89
N ALA A 58 18.21 -7.10 4.15
CA ALA A 58 18.86 -5.97 4.80
C ALA A 58 20.34 -5.88 4.43
N VAL A 59 20.92 -4.69 4.64
CA VAL A 59 22.36 -4.46 4.56
C VAL A 59 22.87 -3.64 5.74
N VAL A 60 24.10 -3.91 6.17
CA VAL A 60 24.91 -3.01 6.99
C VAL A 60 26.01 -2.44 6.10
N TYR A 61 26.10 -1.12 6.01
CA TYR A 61 27.13 -0.45 5.22
C TYR A 61 28.11 0.30 6.10
N TYR A 62 29.38 -0.11 6.07
CA TYR A 62 30.49 0.51 6.79
C TYR A 62 31.14 1.61 5.93
N ARG A 63 30.89 2.88 6.30
CA ARG A 63 31.19 4.04 5.45
C ARG A 63 32.68 4.21 5.15
N ASN A 64 33.53 4.04 6.17
CA ASN A 64 34.97 4.29 6.04
C ASN A 64 35.70 3.14 5.36
N GLN A 65 35.13 1.94 5.46
CA GLN A 65 35.69 0.70 4.95
C GLN A 65 35.20 0.38 3.53
N GLU A 66 34.18 1.10 3.03
CA GLU A 66 33.51 0.81 1.75
C GLU A 66 33.08 -0.66 1.67
N GLU A 67 32.53 -1.15 2.79
CA GLU A 67 32.16 -2.55 2.99
C GLU A 67 30.66 -2.69 3.23
N CYS A 68 30.05 -3.61 2.48
CA CYS A 68 28.64 -3.89 2.47
C CYS A 68 28.41 -5.32 2.94
N ILE A 69 27.71 -5.47 4.07
CA ILE A 69 27.28 -6.77 4.58
C ILE A 69 25.81 -6.95 4.21
N MET A 70 25.53 -7.89 3.31
CA MET A 70 24.18 -8.26 2.90
C MET A 70 23.67 -9.44 3.73
N MET A 71 22.39 -9.40 4.10
CA MET A 71 21.79 -10.44 4.92
C MET A 71 20.32 -10.71 4.63
N VAL A 72 19.90 -11.94 4.91
CA VAL A 72 18.52 -12.42 4.92
C VAL A 72 17.83 -12.01 6.23
N ALA A 73 18.59 -11.94 7.33
CA ALA A 73 18.08 -11.54 8.63
C ALA A 73 17.60 -10.08 8.64
N THR A 74 16.53 -9.81 9.41
CA THR A 74 15.98 -8.46 9.59
C THR A 74 15.98 -8.06 11.06
N ARG A 75 15.93 -6.75 11.32
CA ARG A 75 15.78 -6.16 12.65
C ARG A 75 14.48 -6.58 13.31
N HIS A 76 13.39 -6.63 12.54
CA HIS A 76 12.06 -6.98 13.07
C HIS A 76 12.01 -8.37 13.70
N GLU A 77 12.80 -9.32 13.19
CA GLU A 77 12.87 -10.69 13.72
C GLU A 77 14.00 -10.88 14.74
N ASN A 78 14.96 -9.95 14.81
CA ASN A 78 16.21 -10.07 15.57
C ASN A 78 16.51 -8.81 16.39
N GLU A 79 15.50 -8.18 16.97
CA GLU A 79 15.62 -6.87 17.62
C GLU A 79 16.65 -6.85 18.78
N GLU A 80 16.85 -7.98 19.47
CA GLU A 80 17.84 -8.10 20.54
C GLU A 80 19.30 -7.99 20.06
N TYR A 81 19.55 -8.24 18.78
CA TYR A 81 20.85 -8.13 18.14
C TYR A 81 21.05 -6.79 17.43
N PHE A 82 20.03 -5.93 17.44
CA PHE A 82 20.08 -4.63 16.79
C PHE A 82 20.72 -3.60 17.71
N LEU A 83 21.90 -3.12 17.33
CA LEU A 83 22.64 -2.11 18.07
C LEU A 83 22.45 -0.74 17.42
N ARG A 84 22.19 0.26 18.28
CA ARG A 84 22.23 1.67 17.92
C ARG A 84 23.55 2.28 18.38
N ASP A 85 23.84 3.48 17.89
CA ASP A 85 25.06 4.25 18.19
C ASP A 85 26.35 3.60 17.68
N ASP A 86 26.27 2.77 16.63
CA ASP A 86 27.44 2.33 15.85
C ASP A 86 27.78 3.38 14.79
N PHE A 87 28.61 4.35 15.17
CA PHE A 87 28.95 5.49 14.32
C PHE A 87 29.80 5.15 13.09
N GLU A 88 30.20 3.90 12.87
CA GLU A 88 30.98 3.51 11.69
C GLU A 88 30.10 3.06 10.52
N CYS A 89 28.88 2.59 10.81
CA CYS A 89 27.99 2.03 9.80
C CYS A 89 26.58 2.65 9.84
N ASP A 90 25.78 2.32 8.83
CA ASP A 90 24.33 2.51 8.80
C ASP A 90 23.69 1.15 8.46
N TYR A 91 22.50 0.91 9.03
CA TYR A 91 21.70 -0.26 8.73
C TYR A 91 20.57 0.14 7.79
N TYR A 92 20.32 -0.68 6.78
CA TYR A 92 19.25 -0.49 5.80
C TYR A 92 18.42 -1.76 5.74
N GLU A 93 17.12 -1.64 5.95
CA GLU A 93 16.18 -2.76 5.87
C GLU A 93 15.28 -2.59 4.66
N ARG A 94 15.17 -3.64 3.84
CA ARG A 94 14.34 -3.60 2.65
C ARG A 94 12.87 -3.55 3.05
N ARG A 95 12.15 -2.56 2.53
CA ARG A 95 10.70 -2.47 2.65
C ARG A 95 10.07 -3.67 1.96
N LYS A 96 9.08 -4.29 2.62
CA LYS A 96 8.31 -5.43 2.10
C LYS A 96 7.62 -5.14 0.76
N ASN A 97 7.46 -3.87 0.44
CA ASN A 97 6.63 -3.36 -0.63
C ASN A 97 7.43 -2.89 -1.86
N CYS A 98 8.75 -3.12 -1.86
CA CYS A 98 9.57 -2.85 -3.03
C CYS A 98 9.78 -4.14 -3.85
N ASP A 99 8.98 -4.27 -4.91
CA ASP A 99 9.21 -5.25 -5.97
C ASP A 99 10.28 -4.77 -6.95
N GLU A 100 10.52 -5.52 -8.04
CA GLU A 100 11.49 -5.17 -9.09
C GLU A 100 11.17 -3.84 -9.81
N SER A 101 9.96 -3.28 -9.64
CA SER A 101 9.58 -2.01 -10.25
C SER A 101 10.11 -0.78 -9.49
N GLY A 102 10.60 -0.96 -8.25
CA GLY A 102 11.12 0.14 -7.43
C GLY A 102 10.05 1.14 -6.97
N ILE A 103 8.75 0.85 -7.18
CA ILE A 103 7.66 1.72 -6.78
C ILE A 103 7.32 1.45 -5.31
N CYS A 104 7.61 2.43 -4.45
CA CYS A 104 7.12 2.48 -3.07
C CYS A 104 6.36 3.79 -2.83
N VAL A 105 5.19 3.66 -2.20
CA VAL A 105 4.37 4.79 -1.76
C VAL A 105 4.37 4.78 -0.24
N ASP A 106 4.89 5.86 0.37
CA ASP A 106 5.01 5.95 1.82
C ASP A 106 3.63 5.86 2.50
N GLU A 107 2.67 6.70 2.08
CA GLU A 107 1.33 6.76 2.67
C GLU A 107 0.26 6.87 1.59
N LEU A 108 -0.81 6.08 1.71
CA LEU A 108 -2.01 6.19 0.87
C LEU A 108 -3.28 5.89 1.67
N SER A 109 -4.29 6.73 1.49
CA SER A 109 -5.66 6.46 1.94
C SER A 109 -6.52 5.90 0.80
N LEU A 110 -6.93 4.64 0.89
CA LEU A 110 -7.94 4.07 -0.01
C LEU A 110 -9.33 4.28 0.60
N ILE A 111 -10.18 5.02 -0.10
CA ILE A 111 -11.56 5.27 0.30
C ILE A 111 -12.49 4.55 -0.68
N PHE A 112 -13.16 3.51 -0.21
CA PHE A 112 -14.14 2.78 -0.99
C PHE A 112 -15.54 3.33 -0.74
N VAL A 113 -16.24 3.63 -1.82
CA VAL A 113 -17.68 3.93 -1.80
C VAL A 113 -18.40 2.76 -2.45
N ILE A 114 -19.15 1.99 -1.66
CA ILE A 114 -19.93 0.85 -2.13
C ILE A 114 -21.38 1.27 -2.26
N ASP A 115 -21.97 1.10 -3.43
CA ASP A 115 -23.40 1.30 -3.61
C ASP A 115 -24.17 0.15 -2.95
N GLY A 116 -24.85 0.46 -1.83
CA GLY A 116 -25.64 -0.46 -1.03
C GLY A 116 -27.12 -0.46 -1.38
N SER A 117 -27.50 0.05 -2.55
CA SER A 117 -28.90 0.18 -2.95
C SER A 117 -29.56 -1.13 -3.39
N ASP A 118 -30.89 -1.08 -3.53
CA ASP A 118 -31.71 -2.21 -3.99
C ASP A 118 -31.42 -2.65 -5.42
N SER A 119 -30.96 -1.76 -6.30
CA SER A 119 -30.64 -2.10 -7.69
C SER A 119 -29.35 -2.90 -7.83
N VAL A 120 -28.46 -2.80 -6.84
CA VAL A 120 -27.26 -3.62 -6.71
C VAL A 120 -27.62 -4.99 -6.11
N GLY A 121 -28.38 -4.99 -5.01
CA GLY A 121 -28.74 -6.21 -4.28
C GLY A 121 -27.61 -6.79 -3.44
N ASN A 122 -27.94 -7.76 -2.60
CA ASN A 122 -27.01 -8.32 -1.60
C ASN A 122 -25.84 -9.10 -2.23
N ASP A 123 -26.10 -9.93 -3.26
CA ASP A 123 -25.06 -10.75 -3.89
C ASP A 123 -23.97 -9.89 -4.52
N GLU A 124 -24.35 -8.84 -5.27
CA GLU A 124 -23.38 -7.96 -5.92
C GLU A 124 -22.68 -7.03 -4.91
N PHE A 125 -23.36 -6.67 -3.82
CA PHE A 125 -22.73 -5.98 -2.69
C PHE A 125 -21.63 -6.85 -2.04
N ASP A 126 -21.87 -8.14 -1.87
CA ASP A 126 -20.87 -9.07 -1.35
C ASP A 126 -19.70 -9.25 -2.35
N ASN A 127 -19.97 -9.29 -3.66
CA ASN A 127 -18.93 -9.26 -4.69
C ASN A 127 -18.08 -7.97 -4.62
N ALA A 128 -18.70 -6.83 -4.34
CA ALA A 128 -18.00 -5.56 -4.13
C ALA A 128 -16.99 -5.67 -2.97
N LYS A 129 -17.38 -6.28 -1.85
CA LYS A 129 -16.48 -6.55 -0.72
C LYS A 129 -15.30 -7.47 -1.12
N VAL A 130 -15.54 -8.50 -1.92
CA VAL A 130 -14.45 -9.36 -2.44
C VAL A 130 -13.47 -8.56 -3.30
N ASN A 131 -13.97 -7.66 -4.16
CA ASN A 131 -13.13 -6.79 -4.98
C ASN A 131 -12.29 -5.83 -4.12
N ILE A 132 -12.88 -5.23 -3.09
CA ILE A 132 -12.16 -4.39 -2.12
C ILE A 132 -11.02 -5.16 -1.48
N ALA A 133 -11.28 -6.37 -0.97
CA ALA A 133 -10.24 -7.20 -0.35
C ALA A 133 -9.09 -7.52 -1.32
N THR A 134 -9.40 -7.65 -2.61
CA THR A 134 -8.41 -7.91 -3.66
C THR A 134 -7.55 -6.67 -3.95
N ILE A 135 -8.18 -5.51 -4.12
CA ILE A 135 -7.48 -4.22 -4.36
C ILE A 135 -6.57 -3.89 -3.16
N VAL A 136 -7.11 -4.02 -1.96
CA VAL A 136 -6.37 -3.75 -0.72
C VAL A 136 -5.17 -4.68 -0.58
N ARG A 137 -5.33 -5.98 -0.90
CA ARG A 137 -4.20 -6.93 -0.91
C ARG A 137 -3.10 -6.49 -1.88
N ALA A 138 -3.46 -6.02 -3.07
CA ALA A 138 -2.47 -5.55 -4.05
C ALA A 138 -1.78 -4.26 -3.58
N ALA A 139 -2.55 -3.28 -3.07
CA ALA A 139 -2.02 -2.01 -2.58
C ALA A 139 -1.05 -2.21 -1.41
N ARG A 140 -1.31 -3.18 -0.53
CA ARG A 140 -0.43 -3.51 0.59
C ARG A 140 0.97 -3.95 0.19
N ASN A 141 1.17 -4.40 -1.04
CA ASN A 141 2.48 -4.79 -1.54
C ASN A 141 3.27 -3.61 -2.10
N ILE A 142 2.70 -2.40 -2.15
CA ILE A 142 3.36 -1.21 -2.71
C ILE A 142 3.25 0.03 -1.80
N VAL A 143 2.28 0.03 -0.87
CA VAL A 143 2.04 1.12 0.10
C VAL A 143 2.41 0.66 1.50
N GLU A 144 3.32 1.38 2.13
CA GLU A 144 3.75 1.14 3.51
C GLU A 144 2.64 1.47 4.52
N ASP A 145 2.22 2.73 4.59
CA ASP A 145 1.14 3.20 5.44
C ASP A 145 -0.18 3.25 4.66
N LEU A 146 -0.84 2.09 4.55
CA LEU A 146 -2.14 1.96 3.89
C LEU A 146 -3.29 2.13 4.88
N MET A 147 -4.04 3.24 4.74
CA MET A 147 -5.29 3.45 5.47
C MET A 147 -6.49 3.11 4.60
N VAL A 148 -7.45 2.34 5.13
CA VAL A 148 -8.66 1.96 4.40
C VAL A 148 -9.91 2.54 5.06
N THR A 149 -10.74 3.21 4.28
CA THR A 149 -12.06 3.72 4.68
C THR A 149 -13.12 3.09 3.79
N VAL A 150 -14.26 2.67 4.35
CA VAL A 150 -15.39 2.13 3.59
C VAL A 150 -16.65 2.89 3.93
N VAL A 151 -17.30 3.44 2.89
CA VAL A 151 -18.57 4.16 2.98
C VAL A 151 -19.60 3.41 2.14
N GLN A 152 -20.71 3.02 2.75
CA GLN A 152 -21.86 2.48 2.03
C GLN A 152 -22.78 3.64 1.62
N SER A 153 -23.05 3.74 0.32
CA SER A 153 -24.07 4.63 -0.23
C SER A 153 -25.45 3.99 -0.08
N GLY A 154 -26.43 4.81 0.29
CA GLY A 154 -27.82 4.44 0.44
C GLY A 154 -28.64 5.72 0.59
N ILE A 155 -29.84 5.64 1.19
CA ILE A 155 -30.65 6.85 1.47
C ILE A 155 -29.90 7.79 2.43
N VAL A 156 -29.16 7.22 3.37
CA VAL A 156 -28.23 7.95 4.24
C VAL A 156 -26.86 7.31 4.05
N PRO A 157 -25.83 8.08 3.63
CA PRO A 157 -24.47 7.57 3.55
C PRO A 157 -24.02 7.06 4.93
N THR A 158 -23.45 5.86 4.98
CA THR A 158 -22.99 5.24 6.23
C THR A 158 -21.49 4.98 6.16
N LEU A 159 -20.76 5.47 7.15
CA LEU A 159 -19.35 5.14 7.34
C LEU A 159 -19.26 3.77 8.03
N GLU A 160 -18.87 2.75 7.28
CA GLU A 160 -18.81 1.36 7.77
C GLU A 160 -17.47 1.06 8.42
N ILE A 161 -16.39 1.53 7.80
CA ILE A 161 -15.03 1.45 8.34
C ILE A 161 -14.47 2.86 8.32
N ASP A 162 -14.21 3.41 9.51
CA ASP A 162 -13.48 4.66 9.67
C ASP A 162 -11.99 4.37 9.79
N SER A 163 -11.24 4.64 8.71
CA SER A 163 -9.78 4.72 8.71
C SER A 163 -9.08 3.58 9.47
N MET A 164 -9.07 2.38 8.90
CA MET A 164 -8.44 1.21 9.51
C MET A 164 -7.02 0.98 8.95
N VAL A 165 -6.07 0.73 9.85
CA VAL A 165 -4.77 0.09 9.56
C VAL A 165 -4.82 -1.34 10.06
N PHE A 166 -4.30 -2.29 9.30
CA PHE A 166 -4.39 -3.71 9.65
C PHE A 166 -3.12 -4.48 9.27
N GLU A 167 -2.60 -5.25 10.22
CA GLU A 167 -1.41 -6.08 9.98
C GLU A 167 -1.73 -7.31 9.11
N LYS A 168 -2.89 -7.94 9.31
CA LYS A 168 -3.24 -9.21 8.67
C LYS A 168 -4.48 -9.09 7.80
N MET A 169 -4.41 -9.59 6.56
CA MET A 169 -5.54 -9.61 5.63
C MET A 169 -6.76 -10.37 6.19
N VAL A 170 -6.56 -11.33 7.09
CA VAL A 170 -7.66 -12.07 7.73
C VAL A 170 -8.51 -11.14 8.59
N SER A 171 -7.88 -10.26 9.37
CA SER A 171 -8.59 -9.28 10.21
C SER A 171 -9.37 -8.29 9.36
N PHE A 172 -8.75 -7.75 8.31
CA PHE A 172 -9.43 -6.85 7.38
C PHE A 172 -10.64 -7.48 6.70
N LYS A 173 -10.52 -8.73 6.24
CA LYS A 173 -11.65 -9.46 5.66
C LYS A 173 -12.76 -9.69 6.67
N ALA A 174 -12.45 -9.92 7.94
CA ALA A 174 -13.47 -10.09 8.98
C ALA A 174 -14.29 -8.80 9.18
N GLU A 175 -13.61 -7.65 9.30
CA GLU A 175 -14.28 -6.33 9.40
C GLU A 175 -15.13 -6.05 8.15
N LEU A 176 -14.57 -6.28 6.97
CA LEU A 176 -15.28 -6.06 5.72
C LEU A 176 -16.51 -6.96 5.60
N ASN A 177 -16.41 -8.23 5.99
CA ASN A 177 -17.53 -9.18 5.95
C ASN A 177 -18.65 -8.83 6.94
N ALA A 178 -18.34 -8.15 8.05
CA ALA A 178 -19.31 -7.70 9.03
C ALA A 178 -20.21 -6.56 8.50
N ILE A 179 -19.83 -5.92 7.38
CA ILE A 179 -20.64 -4.90 6.73
C ILE A 179 -21.85 -5.55 6.07
N GLU A 180 -23.03 -5.21 6.58
CA GLU A 180 -24.32 -5.64 6.04
C GLU A 180 -24.80 -4.71 4.91
N TRP A 181 -25.41 -5.33 3.90
CA TRP A 181 -26.12 -4.61 2.84
C TRP A 181 -27.39 -3.96 3.41
N ARG A 182 -27.54 -2.65 3.21
CA ARG A 182 -28.63 -1.86 3.82
C ARG A 182 -29.85 -1.67 2.91
N GLY A 183 -29.69 -1.83 1.59
CA GLY A 183 -30.76 -1.60 0.63
C GLY A 183 -31.27 -0.16 0.58
N GLY A 184 -32.37 0.03 -0.14
CA GLY A 184 -33.00 1.32 -0.39
C GLY A 184 -32.48 2.02 -1.64
N ARG A 185 -32.77 3.32 -1.75
CA ARG A 185 -32.39 4.13 -2.92
C ARG A 185 -30.94 4.59 -2.81
N SER A 186 -30.22 4.54 -3.93
CA SER A 186 -28.87 5.12 -4.04
C SER A 186 -28.94 6.66 -4.00
N MET A 187 -28.23 7.28 -3.06
CA MET A 187 -27.95 8.72 -3.01
C MET A 187 -26.44 8.94 -3.18
N LEU A 188 -25.93 8.50 -4.32
CA LEU A 188 -24.51 8.49 -4.63
C LEU A 188 -23.94 9.91 -4.73
N GLY A 189 -24.71 10.89 -5.25
CA GLY A 189 -24.28 12.28 -5.35
C GLY A 189 -23.93 12.88 -3.99
N ALA A 190 -24.85 12.78 -3.03
CA ALA A 190 -24.65 13.24 -1.65
C ALA A 190 -23.53 12.48 -0.93
N THR A 191 -23.47 11.15 -1.13
CA THR A 191 -22.39 10.31 -0.57
C THR A 191 -21.02 10.78 -1.05
N LEU A 192 -20.85 10.94 -2.35
CA LEU A 192 -19.59 11.36 -2.95
C LEU A 192 -19.21 12.81 -2.61
N GLU A 193 -20.20 13.68 -2.40
CA GLU A 193 -19.97 15.04 -1.93
C GLU A 193 -19.32 15.04 -0.54
N ALA A 194 -19.79 14.20 0.38
CA ALA A 194 -19.21 14.06 1.72
C ALA A 194 -17.81 13.41 1.66
N VAL A 195 -17.65 12.38 0.83
CA VAL A 195 -16.37 11.66 0.68
C VAL A 195 -15.27 12.55 0.11
N ILE A 196 -15.56 13.39 -0.90
CA ILE A 196 -14.55 14.33 -1.43
C ILE A 196 -14.09 15.31 -0.37
N GLU A 197 -15.00 15.85 0.46
CA GLU A 197 -14.61 16.78 1.52
C GLU A 197 -13.64 16.12 2.51
N PHE A 198 -13.91 14.86 2.87
CA PHE A 198 -13.01 14.07 3.71
C PHE A 198 -11.67 13.75 3.02
N ALA A 199 -11.68 13.49 1.72
CA ALA A 199 -10.48 13.12 0.97
C ALA A 199 -9.54 14.30 0.65
N ARG A 200 -10.03 15.55 0.70
CA ARG A 200 -9.29 16.75 0.27
C ARG A 200 -7.95 16.96 0.97
N SER A 201 -7.82 16.56 2.24
CA SER A 201 -6.61 16.76 3.03
C SER A 201 -5.71 15.52 3.07
N LYS A 202 -5.99 14.50 2.26
CA LYS A 202 -5.30 13.20 2.27
C LYS A 202 -4.69 12.89 0.92
N ASN A 203 -3.58 12.15 0.89
CA ASN A 203 -3.15 11.43 -0.31
C ASN A 203 -4.13 10.27 -0.52
N ALA A 204 -5.25 10.52 -1.19
CA ALA A 204 -6.37 9.60 -1.23
C ALA A 204 -6.76 9.18 -2.64
N TRP A 205 -7.05 7.89 -2.78
CA TRP A 205 -7.75 7.34 -3.95
C TRP A 205 -9.17 6.95 -3.53
N VAL A 206 -10.15 7.50 -4.24
CA VAL A 206 -11.56 7.18 -4.06
C VAL A 206 -11.97 6.17 -5.12
N ILE A 207 -12.41 4.99 -4.69
CA ILE A 207 -12.86 3.92 -5.58
C ILE A 207 -14.34 3.68 -5.34
N VAL A 208 -15.15 3.90 -6.36
CA VAL A 208 -16.61 3.81 -6.30
C VAL A 208 -17.06 2.53 -6.99
N LEU A 209 -17.73 1.64 -6.26
CA LEU A 209 -18.34 0.41 -6.78
C LEU A 209 -19.86 0.62 -6.85
N THR A 210 -20.41 0.65 -8.06
CA THR A 210 -21.83 1.00 -8.30
C THR A 210 -22.35 0.38 -9.59
N ASP A 211 -23.67 0.20 -9.70
CA ASP A 211 -24.34 -0.10 -10.97
C ASP A 211 -24.54 1.18 -11.83
N GLY A 212 -24.21 2.36 -11.30
CA GLY A 212 -24.34 3.65 -11.94
C GLY A 212 -25.72 4.29 -11.82
N ILE A 213 -26.64 3.70 -11.05
CA ILE A 213 -27.97 4.23 -10.80
C ILE A 213 -27.92 5.09 -9.54
N SER A 214 -28.30 6.37 -9.64
CA SER A 214 -28.49 7.24 -8.48
C SER A 214 -29.83 7.96 -8.55
N SER A 215 -30.47 8.14 -7.39
CA SER A 215 -31.72 8.90 -7.26
C SER A 215 -31.49 10.41 -7.16
N ASP A 216 -30.26 10.84 -6.95
CA ASP A 216 -29.86 12.24 -6.84
C ASP A 216 -28.87 12.66 -7.93
N SER A 217 -28.60 13.97 -8.01
CA SER A 217 -27.70 14.52 -9.02
C SER A 217 -26.26 14.55 -8.54
N LEU A 218 -25.34 14.08 -9.37
CA LEU A 218 -23.88 14.16 -9.10
C LEU A 218 -23.29 15.56 -9.41
N LYS A 219 -24.09 16.56 -9.79
CA LYS A 219 -23.58 17.88 -10.22
C LYS A 219 -22.71 18.58 -9.16
N ALA A 220 -23.13 18.53 -7.90
CA ALA A 220 -22.37 19.15 -6.80
C ALA A 220 -21.00 18.46 -6.61
N PHE A 221 -21.01 17.12 -6.59
CA PHE A 221 -19.80 16.31 -6.57
C PHE A 221 -18.85 16.65 -7.73
N ILE A 222 -19.35 16.70 -8.98
CA ILE A 222 -18.52 17.00 -10.17
C ILE A 222 -17.84 18.37 -10.02
N LYS A 223 -18.56 19.37 -9.50
CA LYS A 223 -17.97 20.69 -9.26
C LYS A 223 -16.85 20.63 -8.23
N LYS A 224 -17.07 19.95 -7.09
CA LYS A 224 -16.03 19.82 -6.04
C LYS A 224 -14.84 18.99 -6.49
N ARG A 225 -15.07 17.94 -7.30
CA ARG A 225 -14.03 17.08 -7.87
C ARG A 225 -13.05 17.87 -8.73
N ALA A 226 -13.52 18.84 -9.51
CA ALA A 226 -12.66 19.65 -10.37
C ALA A 226 -11.61 20.46 -9.57
N GLU A 227 -11.85 20.65 -8.27
CA GLU A 227 -10.98 21.37 -7.35
C GLU A 227 -10.18 20.41 -6.43
N ALA A 228 -10.36 19.09 -6.57
CA ALA A 228 -9.76 18.08 -5.69
C ALA A 228 -8.49 17.48 -6.31
N VAL A 229 -7.53 17.10 -5.45
CA VAL A 229 -6.24 16.49 -5.84
C VAL A 229 -6.31 14.94 -5.81
N SER A 230 -7.43 14.37 -5.35
CA SER A 230 -7.62 12.93 -5.20
C SER A 230 -7.90 12.22 -6.54
N LEU A 231 -7.35 11.02 -6.73
CA LEU A 231 -7.72 10.13 -7.84
C LEU A 231 -9.10 9.52 -7.56
N ILE A 232 -9.99 9.51 -8.57
CA ILE A 232 -11.31 8.90 -8.45
C ILE A 232 -11.54 7.90 -9.58
N MET A 233 -11.82 6.65 -9.21
CA MET A 233 -12.11 5.55 -10.13
C MET A 233 -13.54 5.04 -9.90
N PHE A 234 -14.28 4.83 -10.99
CA PHE A 234 -15.60 4.20 -10.95
C PHE A 234 -15.48 2.79 -11.52
N ILE A 235 -15.78 1.79 -10.71
CA ILE A 235 -15.86 0.39 -11.09
C ILE A 235 -17.35 0.06 -11.17
N ARG A 236 -17.80 -0.25 -12.38
CA ARG A 236 -19.18 -0.65 -12.61
C ARG A 236 -19.31 -2.16 -12.43
N TYR A 237 -20.35 -2.60 -11.74
CA TYR A 237 -20.65 -4.03 -11.64
C TYR A 237 -20.81 -4.65 -13.03
N ALA A 238 -20.15 -5.78 -13.27
CA ALA A 238 -20.28 -6.52 -14.51
C ALA A 238 -21.60 -7.29 -14.45
N HIS A 239 -22.66 -6.75 -15.05
CA HIS A 239 -23.87 -7.53 -15.24
C HIS A 239 -23.55 -8.70 -16.18
N LEU A 240 -23.30 -9.88 -15.60
CA LEU A 240 -23.49 -11.14 -16.29
C LEU A 240 -25.00 -11.36 -16.36
N TYR A 241 -25.63 -10.79 -17.39
CA TYR A 241 -26.96 -11.23 -17.79
C TYR A 241 -26.83 -12.71 -18.19
N TYR A 242 -27.31 -13.61 -17.34
CA TYR A 242 -27.58 -15.01 -17.70
C TYR A 242 -28.97 -15.14 -18.31
#